data_AF-A0A6I3E0W1-F1
#
_entry.id   AF-A0A6I3E0W1-F1
#
_cell.length_a   1.000
_cell.length_b   1.000
_cell.length_c   1.000
_cell.angle_alpha   90.00
_cell.angle_beta   90.00
_cell.angle_gamma   90.00
#
_symmetry.space_group_name_H-M   'P 1'
#
loop_
_entity.id
_entity.type
_entity.pdbx_description
1 polymer ?
#
loop_
_entity_poly.entity_id
_entity_poly.type
_entity_poly.pdbx_seq_one_letter_code
_entity_poly.pdbx_strand_id
1 'polypeptide(L)'
;MTRYRYGGYHEGPDPLAAPFDVASALDEIGDRVLDGADPREALRDLLRRGSEGRRGLDDLLRKARQRRRDLQESGNLDGTLQEVRELLDQAVELERNALFPDPSDNARMREAELNALPDDTARAVQELGNYQWTSQEAQQTFDRIKELLQQEVLDAQFKGMKEALQSGDPQAMERIKDMMSDLNAMLAADARGEHTQADFDAFMEKHGEFFPDKPENLEELVESLARRAAAAERLMNSLTPE
;
A
#
# COMPACT_ATOMS: atom_id res chain seq x y z
N MET A 1 -3.91 16.29 14.34
CA MET A 1 -3.99 14.89 13.84
C MET A 1 -2.79 14.12 14.36
N THR A 2 -3.01 13.20 15.30
CA THR A 2 -1.95 12.35 15.86
C THR A 2 -1.68 11.22 14.87
N ARG A 3 -0.63 11.35 14.04
CA ARG A 3 -0.15 10.29 13.14
C ARG A 3 0.40 9.14 13.98
N TYR A 4 -0.18 7.94 13.84
CA TYR A 4 0.36 6.72 14.45
C TYR A 4 1.23 6.00 13.42
N ARG A 5 2.51 5.85 13.75
CA ARG A 5 3.53 5.22 12.90
C ARG A 5 3.78 3.82 13.47
N TYR A 6 3.47 2.78 12.69
CA TYR A 6 3.85 1.41 13.05
C TYR A 6 5.22 1.13 12.44
N GLY A 7 6.21 0.84 13.30
CA GLY A 7 7.55 0.43 12.94
C GLY A 7 7.96 -0.78 13.76
N GLY A 8 9.08 -1.41 13.40
CA GLY A 8 9.72 -2.41 14.25
C GLY A 8 9.89 -1.86 15.66
N TYR A 9 9.72 -2.71 16.67
CA TYR A 9 9.82 -2.27 18.05
C TYR A 9 11.24 -1.79 18.33
N HIS A 10 11.43 -0.47 18.38
CA HIS A 10 12.73 0.15 18.63
C HIS A 10 12.62 1.01 19.88
N GLU A 11 13.19 0.49 20.96
CA GLU A 11 13.50 1.17 22.24
C GLU A 11 12.33 1.89 22.95
N GLY A 12 11.36 1.10 23.41
CA GLY A 12 10.47 1.46 24.53
C GLY A 12 10.61 0.48 25.71
N PRO A 13 9.77 0.56 26.75
CA PRO A 13 9.54 -0.55 27.66
C PRO A 13 8.82 -1.67 26.90
N ASP A 14 9.41 -2.87 26.83
CA ASP A 14 8.86 -4.00 26.06
C ASP A 14 7.36 -4.14 26.41
N PRO A 15 6.42 -4.11 25.42
CA PRO A 15 5.01 -4.32 25.71
C PRO A 15 4.74 -5.73 26.28
N LEU A 16 5.72 -6.62 26.13
CA LEU A 16 5.84 -7.94 26.72
C LEU A 16 6.87 -7.97 27.87
N ALA A 17 7.24 -6.81 28.43
CA ALA A 17 8.07 -6.77 29.63
C ALA A 17 7.30 -7.34 30.83
N ALA A 18 7.98 -8.19 31.59
CA ALA A 18 7.50 -8.71 32.86
C ALA A 18 7.12 -7.56 33.85
N PRO A 19 6.16 -7.78 34.77
CA PRO A 19 5.69 -9.07 35.25
C PRO A 19 4.41 -9.50 34.54
N PHE A 20 4.54 -10.49 33.66
CA PHE A 20 3.37 -11.32 33.37
C PHE A 20 3.01 -11.98 34.69
N ASP A 21 1.85 -11.64 35.19
CA ASP A 21 1.32 -12.35 36.35
C ASP A 21 0.68 -13.63 35.83
N VAL A 22 1.56 -14.55 35.43
CA VAL A 22 1.19 -15.88 34.95
C VAL A 22 0.56 -16.67 36.09
N ALA A 23 0.94 -16.37 37.35
CA ALA A 23 0.38 -16.99 38.54
C ALA A 23 -1.12 -16.67 38.67
N SER A 24 -1.50 -15.38 38.64
CA SER A 24 -2.92 -15.01 38.71
C SER A 24 -3.74 -15.54 37.52
N ALA A 25 -3.15 -15.59 36.33
CA ALA A 25 -3.81 -16.18 35.16
C ALA A 25 -3.98 -17.71 35.27
N LEU A 26 -3.01 -18.40 35.88
CA LEU A 26 -3.09 -19.84 36.16
C LEU A 26 -4.09 -20.16 37.27
N ASP A 27 -4.16 -19.33 38.32
CA ASP A 27 -5.16 -19.47 39.39
C ASP A 27 -6.58 -19.32 38.85
N GLU A 28 -6.83 -18.32 37.99
CA GLU A 28 -8.16 -18.10 37.41
C GLU A 28 -8.59 -19.24 36.43
N ILE A 29 -7.63 -19.85 35.73
CA ILE A 29 -7.89 -21.06 34.94
C ILE A 29 -8.12 -22.26 35.88
N GLY A 30 -7.33 -22.35 36.95
CA GLY A 30 -7.42 -23.39 37.98
C GLY A 30 -8.79 -23.41 38.63
N ASP A 31 -9.29 -22.27 39.08
CA ASP A 31 -10.61 -22.11 39.71
C ASP A 31 -11.73 -22.58 38.77
N ARG A 32 -11.67 -22.22 37.48
CA ARG A 32 -12.69 -22.65 36.49
C ARG A 32 -12.62 -24.14 36.18
N VAL A 33 -11.42 -24.72 36.15
CA VAL A 33 -11.24 -26.17 35.95
C VAL A 33 -11.73 -26.94 37.18
N LEU A 34 -11.50 -26.41 38.39
CA LEU A 34 -12.05 -26.96 39.64
C LEU A 34 -13.58 -26.86 39.68
N ASP A 35 -14.17 -25.82 39.08
CA ASP A 35 -15.61 -25.67 38.88
C ASP A 35 -16.17 -26.56 37.73
N GLY A 36 -15.32 -27.37 37.09
CA GLY A 36 -15.71 -28.38 36.10
C GLY A 36 -15.62 -27.96 34.63
N ALA A 37 -15.00 -26.82 34.32
CA ALA A 37 -14.76 -26.41 32.93
C ALA A 37 -13.58 -27.17 32.28
N ASP A 38 -13.64 -27.35 30.96
CA ASP A 38 -12.49 -27.88 30.22
C ASP A 38 -11.34 -26.85 30.24
N PRO A 39 -10.09 -27.26 30.52
CA PRO A 39 -8.93 -26.36 30.58
C PRO A 39 -8.73 -25.51 29.31
N ARG A 40 -9.05 -26.05 28.13
CA ARG A 40 -8.94 -25.32 26.86
C ARG A 40 -10.03 -24.25 26.75
N GLU A 41 -11.21 -24.53 27.28
CA GLU A 41 -12.33 -23.61 27.29
C GLU A 41 -12.08 -22.48 28.30
N ALA A 42 -11.60 -22.80 29.50
CA ALA A 42 -11.19 -21.82 30.51
C ALA A 42 -10.12 -20.86 29.98
N LEU A 43 -9.08 -21.38 29.31
CA LEU A 43 -8.04 -20.55 28.67
C LEU A 43 -8.62 -19.65 27.56
N ARG A 44 -9.45 -20.20 26.68
CA ARG A 44 -10.05 -19.44 25.57
C ARG A 44 -10.90 -18.30 26.09
N ASP A 45 -11.64 -18.55 27.16
CA ASP A 45 -12.56 -17.60 27.76
C ASP A 45 -11.82 -16.53 28.57
N LEU A 46 -10.72 -16.89 29.24
CA LEU A 46 -9.79 -15.94 29.86
C LEU A 46 -9.16 -15.01 28.79
N LEU A 47 -8.66 -15.55 27.68
CA LEU A 47 -8.08 -14.74 26.59
C LEU A 47 -9.11 -13.78 25.97
N ARG A 48 -10.36 -14.24 25.87
CA ARG A 48 -11.45 -13.50 25.26
C ARG A 48 -11.93 -12.33 26.13
N ARG A 49 -12.15 -12.57 27.44
CA ARG A 49 -12.62 -11.55 28.39
C ARG A 49 -11.49 -10.70 28.98
N GLY A 50 -10.29 -11.26 29.09
CA GLY A 50 -9.16 -10.68 29.82
C GLY A 50 -9.17 -11.10 31.29
N SER A 51 -8.04 -10.93 31.97
CA SER A 51 -7.88 -11.12 33.42
C SER A 51 -8.00 -9.80 34.15
N GLU A 52 -8.05 -9.81 35.48
CA GLU A 52 -8.02 -8.58 36.28
C GLU A 52 -6.84 -7.67 35.88
N GLY A 53 -7.14 -6.40 35.60
CA GLY A 53 -6.16 -5.40 35.15
C GLY A 53 -5.72 -5.49 33.67
N ARG A 54 -6.19 -6.49 32.89
CA ARG A 54 -5.80 -6.68 31.49
C ARG A 54 -7.02 -6.78 30.57
N ARG A 55 -6.91 -6.16 29.39
CA ARG A 55 -7.98 -6.15 28.38
C ARG A 55 -7.99 -7.48 27.63
N GLY A 56 -9.17 -8.08 27.47
CA GLY A 56 -9.36 -9.26 26.63
C GLY A 56 -9.37 -8.96 25.14
N LEU A 57 -9.29 -10.02 24.34
CA LEU A 57 -9.35 -9.95 22.88
C LEU A 57 -10.65 -9.31 22.39
N ASP A 58 -11.78 -9.50 23.08
CA ASP A 58 -13.06 -8.89 22.69
C ASP A 58 -13.02 -7.36 22.79
N ASP A 59 -12.34 -6.82 23.81
CA ASP A 59 -12.18 -5.38 24.01
C ASP A 59 -11.17 -4.77 23.02
N LEU A 60 -10.12 -5.51 22.68
CA LEU A 60 -9.17 -5.13 21.64
C LEU A 60 -9.84 -5.11 20.26
N LEU A 61 -10.64 -6.13 19.93
CA LEU A 61 -11.43 -6.18 18.70
C LEU A 61 -12.43 -5.02 18.62
N ARG A 62 -13.08 -4.70 19.75
CA ARG A 62 -14.01 -3.56 19.84
C ARG A 62 -13.29 -2.25 19.56
N LYS A 63 -12.13 -2.02 20.18
CA LYS A 63 -11.31 -0.82 19.94
C LYS A 63 -10.78 -0.75 18.51
N ALA A 64 -10.34 -1.87 17.93
CA ALA A 64 -9.88 -1.92 16.55
C ALA A 64 -11.01 -1.57 15.56
N ARG A 65 -12.22 -2.12 15.78
CA ARG A 65 -13.40 -1.79 14.97
C ARG A 65 -13.80 -0.33 15.11
N GLN A 66 -13.78 0.20 16.33
CA GLN A 66 -14.07 1.61 16.57
C GLN A 66 -13.05 2.50 15.88
N ARG A 67 -11.76 2.20 16.05
CA ARG A 67 -10.68 2.95 15.41
C ARG A 67 -10.76 2.92 13.88
N ARG A 68 -11.15 1.77 13.31
CA ARG A 68 -11.40 1.65 11.87
C ARG A 68 -12.53 2.57 11.42
N ARG A 69 -13.64 2.63 12.16
CA ARG A 69 -14.75 3.56 11.86
C ARG A 69 -14.32 5.01 12.01
N ASP A 70 -13.64 5.37 13.10
CA ASP A 70 -13.18 6.75 13.30
C ASP A 70 -12.21 7.19 12.18
N LEU A 71 -11.38 6.27 11.65
CA LEU A 71 -10.50 6.54 10.52
C LEU A 71 -11.24 6.63 9.18
N GLN A 72 -12.33 5.89 9.02
CA GLN A 72 -13.24 6.04 7.88
C GLN A 72 -13.96 7.38 7.95
N GLU A 73 -14.50 7.76 9.10
CA GLU A 73 -15.24 9.02 9.31
C GLU A 73 -14.34 10.28 9.29
N SER A 74 -13.07 10.17 9.70
CA SER A 74 -12.12 11.31 9.74
C SER A 74 -11.24 11.43 8.49
N GLY A 75 -11.35 10.49 7.55
CA GLY A 75 -10.70 10.60 6.25
C GLY A 75 -11.49 11.53 5.34
N ASN A 76 -10.92 12.68 4.98
CA ASN A 76 -11.42 13.58 3.92
C ASN A 76 -11.66 12.89 2.56
N LEU A 77 -11.30 11.61 2.43
CA LEU A 77 -11.57 10.76 1.28
C LEU A 77 -13.08 10.51 1.09
N ASP A 78 -13.88 10.57 2.14
CA ASP A 78 -15.32 10.31 2.03
C ASP A 78 -16.04 11.44 1.26
N GLY A 79 -15.63 12.69 1.43
CA GLY A 79 -16.26 13.82 0.74
C GLY A 79 -15.99 13.84 -0.77
N THR A 80 -14.73 13.62 -1.17
CA THR A 80 -14.35 13.63 -2.59
C THR A 80 -14.77 12.34 -3.31
N LEU A 81 -14.71 11.18 -2.65
CA LEU A 81 -15.24 9.94 -3.23
C LEU A 81 -16.77 9.98 -3.32
N GLN A 82 -17.45 10.62 -2.38
CA GLN A 82 -18.89 10.86 -2.46
C GLN A 82 -19.22 11.79 -3.62
N GLU A 83 -18.48 12.89 -3.80
CA GLU A 83 -18.64 13.78 -4.97
C GLU A 83 -18.38 13.02 -6.29
N VAL A 84 -17.34 12.19 -6.34
CA VAL A 84 -17.05 11.34 -7.51
C VAL A 84 -18.18 10.33 -7.77
N ARG A 85 -18.75 9.71 -6.74
CA ARG A 85 -19.89 8.80 -6.88
C ARG A 85 -21.11 9.54 -7.45
N GLU A 86 -21.43 10.72 -6.92
CA GLU A 86 -22.56 11.52 -7.40
C GLU A 86 -22.38 11.96 -8.86
N LEU A 87 -21.17 12.39 -9.24
CA LEU A 87 -20.86 12.74 -10.62
C LEU A 87 -20.90 11.51 -11.55
N LEU A 88 -20.45 10.35 -11.06
CA LEU A 88 -20.49 9.10 -11.82
C LEU A 88 -21.94 8.68 -12.11
N ASP A 89 -22.79 8.68 -11.09
CA ASP A 89 -24.21 8.36 -11.23
C ASP A 89 -24.88 9.32 -12.23
N GLN A 90 -24.58 10.62 -12.13
CA GLN A 90 -25.07 11.62 -13.07
C GLN A 90 -24.61 11.37 -14.51
N ALA A 91 -23.33 11.03 -14.74
CA ALA A 91 -22.81 10.74 -16.07
C ALA A 91 -23.50 9.51 -16.68
N VAL A 92 -23.68 8.45 -15.89
CA VAL A 92 -24.38 7.22 -16.32
C VAL A 92 -25.84 7.51 -16.66
N GLU A 93 -26.55 8.32 -15.87
CA GLU A 93 -27.92 8.73 -16.18
C GLU A 93 -28.01 9.54 -17.49
N LEU A 94 -27.10 10.49 -17.69
CA LEU A 94 -27.04 11.30 -18.92
C LEU A 94 -26.78 10.43 -20.16
N GLU A 95 -25.90 9.43 -20.05
CA GLU A 95 -25.64 8.49 -21.14
C GLU A 95 -26.84 7.59 -21.41
N ARG A 96 -27.49 7.04 -20.37
CA ARG A 96 -28.72 6.25 -20.53
C ARG A 96 -29.82 7.05 -21.22
N ASN A 97 -30.00 8.32 -20.85
CA ASN A 97 -30.97 9.20 -21.49
C ASN A 97 -30.65 9.46 -22.97
N ALA A 98 -29.37 9.53 -23.33
CA ALA A 98 -28.95 9.70 -24.73
C ALA A 98 -29.08 8.41 -25.55
N LEU A 99 -28.92 7.24 -24.92
CA LEU A 99 -29.10 5.93 -25.56
C LEU A 99 -30.58 5.55 -25.70
N PHE A 100 -31.45 6.02 -24.80
CA PHE A 100 -32.87 5.66 -24.76
C PHE A 100 -33.63 5.80 -26.10
N PRO A 101 -33.43 6.88 -26.90
CA PRO A 101 -34.11 7.04 -28.19
C PRO A 101 -33.57 6.13 -29.31
N ASP A 102 -32.38 5.54 -29.15
CA ASP A 102 -31.75 4.67 -30.16
C ASP A 102 -32.21 3.20 -29.99
N PRO A 103 -32.92 2.61 -30.97
CA PRO A 103 -33.34 1.22 -30.91
C PRO A 103 -32.23 0.23 -31.32
N SER A 104 -31.02 0.68 -31.64
CA SER A 104 -29.94 -0.19 -32.13
C SER A 104 -29.46 -1.21 -31.10
N ASP A 105 -29.00 -2.38 -31.59
CA ASP A 105 -28.40 -3.41 -30.72
C ASP A 105 -27.15 -2.90 -29.99
N ASN A 106 -26.44 -1.95 -30.59
CA ASN A 106 -25.28 -1.30 -29.98
C ASN A 106 -25.70 -0.48 -28.75
N ALA A 107 -26.78 0.32 -28.86
CA ALA A 107 -27.31 1.06 -27.73
C ALA A 107 -27.75 0.14 -26.58
N ARG A 108 -28.39 -1.00 -26.90
CA ARG A 108 -28.78 -2.01 -25.89
C ARG A 108 -27.58 -2.67 -25.22
N MET A 109 -26.51 -2.94 -25.97
CA MET A 109 -25.26 -3.50 -25.42
C MET A 109 -24.59 -2.52 -24.45
N ARG A 110 -24.51 -1.24 -24.84
CA ARG A 110 -23.96 -0.17 -23.97
C ARG A 110 -24.79 0.02 -22.71
N GLU A 111 -26.12 0.01 -22.80
CA GLU A 111 -26.99 0.03 -21.62
C GLU A 111 -26.71 -1.15 -20.68
N ALA A 112 -26.48 -2.36 -21.22
CA ALA A 112 -26.14 -3.52 -20.41
C ALA A 112 -24.77 -3.38 -19.73
N GLU A 113 -23.76 -2.84 -20.42
CA GLU A 113 -22.44 -2.53 -19.88
C GLU A 113 -22.54 -1.53 -18.71
N LEU A 114 -23.31 -0.45 -18.88
CA LEU A 114 -23.58 0.54 -17.82
C LEU A 114 -24.38 -0.02 -16.63
N ASN A 115 -25.08 -1.14 -16.79
CA ASN A 115 -25.79 -1.81 -15.71
C ASN A 115 -24.92 -2.87 -15.01
N ALA A 116 -23.86 -3.33 -15.65
CA ALA A 116 -22.92 -4.32 -15.11
C ALA A 116 -21.78 -3.69 -14.31
N LEU A 117 -21.76 -2.35 -14.20
CA LEU A 117 -20.74 -1.62 -13.47
C LEU A 117 -20.68 -2.07 -11.98
N PRO A 118 -19.48 -2.22 -11.41
CA PRO A 118 -19.31 -2.55 -9.99
C PRO A 118 -19.88 -1.47 -9.05
N ASP A 119 -20.33 -1.90 -7.86
CA ASP A 119 -20.76 -0.98 -6.78
C ASP A 119 -19.60 -0.10 -6.23
N ASP A 120 -18.36 -0.50 -6.51
CA ASP A 120 -17.15 0.22 -6.14
C ASP A 120 -16.86 1.33 -7.15
N THR A 121 -16.92 2.58 -6.67
CA THR A 121 -16.76 3.79 -7.50
C THR A 121 -15.40 3.85 -8.19
N ALA A 122 -14.31 3.43 -7.54
CA ALA A 122 -12.99 3.49 -8.14
C ALA A 122 -12.86 2.50 -9.31
N ARG A 123 -13.38 1.28 -9.13
CA ARG A 123 -13.40 0.27 -10.20
C ARG A 123 -14.33 0.68 -11.35
N ALA A 124 -15.50 1.21 -11.06
CA ALA A 124 -16.43 1.68 -12.09
C ALA A 124 -15.81 2.80 -12.95
N VAL A 125 -15.09 3.75 -12.34
CA VAL A 125 -14.38 4.81 -13.09
C VAL A 125 -13.26 4.23 -13.96
N GLN A 126 -12.54 3.21 -13.46
CA GLN A 126 -11.48 2.54 -14.23
C GLN A 126 -12.04 1.81 -15.46
N GLU A 127 -13.13 1.07 -15.30
CA GLU A 127 -13.80 0.36 -16.41
C GLU A 127 -14.33 1.34 -17.47
N LEU A 128 -14.93 2.46 -17.04
CA LEU A 128 -15.41 3.52 -17.94
C LEU A 128 -14.29 4.40 -18.53
N GLY A 129 -13.03 4.20 -18.14
CA GLY A 129 -11.91 5.01 -18.61
C GLY A 129 -11.77 5.02 -20.13
N ASN A 130 -12.09 3.89 -20.77
CA ASN A 130 -12.06 3.70 -22.22
C ASN A 130 -13.45 3.71 -22.88
N TYR A 131 -14.51 4.00 -22.11
CA TYR A 131 -15.87 3.99 -22.61
C TYR A 131 -16.12 5.17 -23.57
N GLN A 132 -16.81 4.90 -24.68
CA GLN A 132 -17.12 5.89 -25.71
C GLN A 132 -18.50 6.50 -25.48
N TRP A 133 -18.54 7.59 -24.72
CA TRP A 133 -19.74 8.36 -24.42
C TRP A 133 -20.45 8.85 -25.68
N THR A 134 -21.76 8.67 -25.70
CA THR A 134 -22.66 9.17 -26.75
C THR A 134 -23.13 10.58 -26.40
N SER A 135 -23.39 10.83 -25.11
CA SER A 135 -23.76 12.13 -24.59
C SER A 135 -22.53 13.00 -24.35
N GLN A 136 -22.52 14.20 -24.94
CA GLN A 136 -21.48 15.20 -24.66
C GLN A 136 -21.51 15.67 -23.20
N GLU A 137 -22.70 15.73 -22.60
CA GLU A 137 -22.87 16.13 -21.20
C GLU A 137 -22.33 15.03 -20.27
N ALA A 138 -22.60 13.75 -20.57
CA ALA A 138 -22.05 12.63 -19.80
C ALA A 138 -20.53 12.59 -19.88
N GLN A 139 -19.96 12.82 -21.07
CA GLN A 139 -18.52 12.90 -21.26
C GLN A 139 -17.89 14.01 -20.42
N GLN A 140 -18.47 15.23 -20.42
CA GLN A 140 -17.97 16.35 -19.63
C GLN A 140 -18.00 16.05 -18.12
N THR A 141 -19.09 15.44 -17.64
CA THR A 141 -19.19 15.01 -16.24
C THR A 141 -18.12 13.98 -15.89
N PHE A 142 -17.88 13.01 -16.77
CA PHE A 142 -16.84 12.00 -16.57
C PHE A 142 -15.42 12.59 -16.61
N ASP A 143 -15.16 13.58 -17.48
CA ASP A 143 -13.88 14.26 -17.53
C ASP A 143 -13.61 15.06 -16.25
N ARG A 144 -14.65 15.66 -15.65
CA ARG A 144 -14.54 16.30 -14.32
C ARG A 144 -14.17 15.31 -13.22
N ILE A 145 -14.68 14.08 -13.28
CA ILE A 145 -14.28 12.99 -12.37
C ILE A 145 -12.79 12.70 -12.52
N LYS A 146 -12.28 12.59 -13.75
CA LYS A 146 -10.84 12.38 -14.01
C LYS A 146 -10.00 13.51 -13.44
N GLU A 147 -10.42 14.77 -13.60
CA GLU A 147 -9.72 15.92 -13.05
C GLU A 147 -9.63 15.88 -11.51
N LEU A 148 -10.76 15.59 -10.84
CA LEU A 148 -10.81 15.46 -9.39
C LEU A 148 -9.89 14.33 -8.90
N LEU A 149 -9.94 13.17 -9.54
CA LEU A 149 -9.11 12.02 -9.18
C LEU A 149 -7.63 12.27 -9.45
N GLN A 150 -7.27 12.96 -10.54
CA GLN A 150 -5.89 13.34 -10.82
C GLN A 150 -5.34 14.28 -9.73
N GLN A 151 -6.12 15.28 -9.32
CA GLN A 151 -5.74 16.18 -8.23
C GLN A 151 -5.54 15.43 -6.91
N GLU A 152 -6.45 14.52 -6.56
CA GLU A 152 -6.36 13.74 -5.32
C GLU A 152 -5.21 12.72 -5.33
N VAL A 153 -4.93 12.04 -6.46
CA VAL A 153 -3.79 11.12 -6.57
C VAL A 153 -2.48 11.88 -6.43
N LEU A 154 -2.37 13.07 -7.03
CA LEU A 154 -1.21 13.94 -6.86
C LEU A 154 -1.07 14.37 -5.39
N ASP A 155 -2.13 14.81 -4.74
CA ASP A 155 -2.12 15.21 -3.33
C ASP A 155 -1.79 14.04 -2.39
N ALA A 156 -2.26 12.84 -2.70
CA ALA A 156 -1.93 11.61 -1.97
C ALA A 156 -0.46 11.23 -2.17
N GLN A 157 0.06 11.31 -3.40
CA GLN A 157 1.49 11.12 -3.68
C GLN A 157 2.35 12.18 -3.01
N PHE A 158 1.94 13.45 -2.97
CA PHE A 158 2.67 14.51 -2.27
C PHE A 158 2.65 14.32 -0.75
N LYS A 159 1.54 13.87 -0.17
CA LYS A 159 1.48 13.49 1.25
C LYS A 159 2.35 12.28 1.54
N GLY A 160 2.30 11.25 0.69
CA GLY A 160 3.15 10.07 0.77
C GLY A 160 4.63 10.39 0.58
N MET A 161 4.97 11.31 -0.34
CA MET A 161 6.32 11.81 -0.55
C MET A 161 6.77 12.67 0.62
N LYS A 162 5.92 13.51 1.21
CA LYS A 162 6.24 14.28 2.42
C LYS A 162 6.45 13.37 3.63
N GLU A 163 5.70 12.27 3.75
CA GLU A 163 5.90 11.23 4.75
C GLU A 163 7.17 10.41 4.49
N ALA A 164 7.43 10.08 3.22
CA ALA A 164 8.63 9.38 2.78
C ALA A 164 9.88 10.26 2.92
N LEU A 165 9.82 11.56 2.67
CA LEU A 165 10.89 12.54 2.91
C LEU A 165 11.10 12.78 4.42
N GLN A 166 10.08 12.55 5.24
CA GLN A 166 10.20 12.47 6.71
C GLN A 166 10.73 11.11 7.19
N SER A 167 10.89 10.13 6.28
CA SER A 167 11.30 8.75 6.60
C SER A 167 12.54 8.26 5.83
N GLY A 168 12.93 8.95 4.77
CA GLY A 168 14.02 8.67 3.87
C GLY A 168 14.93 9.88 3.91
N ASP A 169 16.10 9.67 4.51
CA ASP A 169 17.16 10.66 4.59
C ASP A 169 17.46 11.18 3.16
N PRO A 170 17.32 12.48 2.86
CA PRO A 170 17.70 13.05 1.56
C PRO A 170 19.12 12.66 1.15
N GLN A 171 20.00 12.45 2.14
CA GLN A 171 21.36 11.96 1.94
C GLN A 171 21.41 10.55 1.34
N ALA A 172 20.44 9.69 1.63
CA ALA A 172 20.39 8.34 1.07
C ALA A 172 20.11 8.36 -0.43
N MET A 173 19.24 9.26 -0.90
CA MET A 173 18.96 9.43 -2.34
C MET A 173 20.16 10.02 -3.07
N GLU A 174 20.87 10.95 -2.44
CA GLU A 174 22.10 11.52 -2.99
C GLU A 174 23.22 10.45 -3.11
N ARG A 175 23.40 9.62 -2.08
CA ARG A 175 24.32 8.47 -2.12
C ARG A 175 24.02 7.49 -3.25
N ILE A 176 22.74 7.15 -3.48
CA ILE A 176 22.33 6.25 -4.57
C ILE A 176 22.62 6.90 -5.94
N LYS A 177 22.38 8.20 -6.09
CA LYS A 177 22.66 8.92 -7.34
C LYS A 177 24.16 8.95 -7.65
N ASP A 178 24.99 9.20 -6.65
CA ASP A 178 26.44 9.19 -6.79
C ASP A 178 26.96 7.80 -7.19
N MET A 179 26.42 6.74 -6.57
CA MET A 179 26.72 5.35 -6.94
C MET A 179 26.39 5.06 -8.41
N MET A 180 25.20 5.47 -8.88
CA MET A 180 24.81 5.26 -10.28
C MET A 180 25.71 6.01 -11.27
N SER A 181 26.13 7.22 -10.93
CA SER A 181 27.06 8.01 -11.74
C SER A 181 28.43 7.31 -11.86
N ASP A 182 28.97 6.87 -10.72
CA ASP A 182 30.28 6.21 -10.67
C ASP A 182 30.25 4.85 -11.39
N LEU A 183 29.15 4.10 -11.25
CA LEU A 183 28.94 2.84 -11.98
C LEU A 183 28.89 3.06 -13.50
N ASN A 184 28.16 4.08 -13.96
CA ASN A 184 28.07 4.38 -15.39
C ASN A 184 29.43 4.80 -15.97
N ALA A 185 30.20 5.59 -15.22
CA ALA A 185 31.56 5.96 -15.61
C ALA A 185 32.47 4.73 -15.74
N MET A 186 32.37 3.78 -14.80
CA MET A 186 33.13 2.53 -14.82
C MET A 186 32.74 1.63 -16.01
N LEU A 187 31.44 1.41 -16.23
CA LEU A 187 30.96 0.61 -17.37
C LEU A 187 31.36 1.24 -18.71
N ALA A 188 31.36 2.57 -18.79
CA ALA A 188 31.82 3.26 -19.99
C ALA A 188 33.34 3.11 -20.21
N ALA A 189 34.15 3.06 -19.15
CA ALA A 189 35.59 2.79 -19.24
C ALA A 189 35.87 1.35 -19.68
N ASP A 190 35.10 0.39 -19.17
CA ASP A 190 35.17 -1.02 -19.56
C ASP A 190 34.81 -1.24 -21.04
N ALA A 191 33.74 -0.57 -21.52
CA ALA A 191 33.35 -0.60 -22.93
C ALA A 191 34.44 -0.04 -23.88
N ARG A 192 35.35 0.81 -23.37
CA ARG A 192 36.52 1.31 -24.12
C ARG A 192 37.77 0.45 -23.94
N GLY A 193 37.71 -0.59 -23.10
CA GLY A 193 38.84 -1.44 -22.74
C GLY A 193 39.86 -0.75 -21.83
N GLU A 194 39.47 0.34 -21.17
CA GLU A 194 40.33 1.15 -20.29
C GLU A 194 40.13 0.83 -18.80
N HIS A 195 39.20 -0.07 -18.47
CA HIS A 195 38.90 -0.43 -17.08
C HIS A 195 40.07 -1.19 -16.44
N THR A 196 40.46 -0.76 -15.24
CA THR A 196 41.46 -1.45 -14.43
C THR A 196 40.83 -1.98 -13.15
N GLN A 197 41.42 -3.05 -12.59
CA GLN A 197 41.00 -3.57 -11.28
C GLN A 197 41.06 -2.50 -10.18
N ALA A 198 41.99 -1.54 -10.29
CA ALA A 198 42.10 -0.43 -9.35
C ALA A 198 40.87 0.51 -9.37
N ASP A 199 40.22 0.68 -10.53
CA ASP A 199 38.99 1.48 -10.66
C ASP A 199 37.81 0.76 -9.98
N PHE A 200 37.75 -0.56 -10.13
CA PHE A 200 36.79 -1.40 -9.44
C PHE A 200 36.97 -1.36 -7.92
N ASP A 201 38.21 -1.53 -7.44
CA ASP A 201 38.53 -1.52 -6.01
C ASP A 201 38.15 -0.16 -5.37
N ALA A 202 38.43 0.95 -6.07
CA ALA A 202 38.06 2.30 -5.62
C ALA A 202 36.53 2.51 -5.54
N PHE A 203 35.77 1.95 -6.48
CA PHE A 203 34.31 1.97 -6.42
C PHE A 203 33.76 1.14 -5.27
N MET A 204 34.32 -0.06 -5.05
CA MET A 204 33.90 -0.93 -3.95
C MET A 204 34.25 -0.34 -2.58
N GLU A 205 35.34 0.43 -2.47
CA GLU A 205 35.67 1.19 -1.26
C GLU A 205 34.61 2.28 -0.97
N LYS A 206 34.12 2.95 -2.01
CA LYS A 206 33.15 4.05 -1.88
C LYS A 206 31.70 3.59 -1.72
N HIS A 207 31.31 2.54 -2.42
CA HIS A 207 29.90 2.12 -2.58
C HIS A 207 29.63 0.66 -2.17
N GLY A 208 30.59 -0.03 -1.57
CA GLY A 208 30.46 -1.45 -1.20
C GLY A 208 29.31 -1.75 -0.23
N GLU A 209 28.81 -0.74 0.49
CA GLU A 209 27.65 -0.87 1.39
C GLU A 209 26.35 -1.29 0.67
N PHE A 210 26.23 -1.00 -0.63
CA PHE A 210 25.04 -1.35 -1.44
C PHE A 210 25.09 -2.79 -2.01
N PHE A 211 26.21 -3.50 -1.83
CA PHE A 211 26.46 -4.79 -2.46
C PHE A 211 26.80 -5.87 -1.41
N PRO A 212 25.78 -6.53 -0.82
CA PRO A 212 26.00 -7.57 0.19
C PRO A 212 26.74 -8.81 -0.36
N ASP A 213 26.64 -9.07 -1.66
CA ASP A 213 27.29 -10.21 -2.33
C ASP A 213 28.81 -10.01 -2.51
N LYS A 214 29.33 -8.80 -2.28
CA LYS A 214 30.75 -8.44 -2.37
C LYS A 214 31.46 -9.04 -3.60
N PRO A 215 31.09 -8.61 -4.82
CA PRO A 215 31.72 -9.11 -6.04
C PRO A 215 33.23 -8.86 -6.04
N GLU A 216 34.00 -9.77 -6.63
CA GLU A 216 35.47 -9.67 -6.71
C GLU A 216 35.94 -8.84 -7.93
N ASN A 217 35.08 -8.67 -8.93
CA ASN A 217 35.37 -7.93 -10.16
C ASN A 217 34.10 -7.34 -10.80
N LEU A 218 34.30 -6.57 -11.88
CA LEU A 218 33.22 -5.89 -12.61
C LEU A 218 32.22 -6.87 -13.24
N GLU A 219 32.66 -8.02 -13.77
CA GLU A 219 31.76 -9.00 -14.37
C GLU A 219 30.78 -9.57 -13.33
N GLU A 220 31.27 -9.92 -12.14
CA GLU A 220 30.44 -10.40 -11.04
C GLU A 220 29.47 -9.32 -10.52
N LEU A 221 29.91 -8.06 -10.50
CA LEU A 221 29.07 -6.92 -10.14
C LEU A 221 27.89 -6.77 -11.13
N VAL A 222 28.18 -6.82 -12.43
CA VAL A 222 27.17 -6.73 -13.50
C VAL A 222 26.20 -7.92 -13.42
N GLU A 223 26.70 -9.13 -13.18
CA GLU A 223 25.86 -10.31 -13.02
C GLU A 223 24.94 -10.22 -11.78
N SER A 224 25.47 -9.74 -10.65
CA SER A 224 24.66 -9.49 -9.44
C SER A 224 23.56 -8.45 -9.70
N LEU A 225 23.90 -7.35 -10.39
CA LEU A 225 22.95 -6.31 -10.76
C LEU A 225 21.85 -6.85 -11.69
N ALA A 226 22.21 -7.64 -12.70
CA ALA A 226 21.26 -8.25 -13.62
C ALA A 226 20.29 -9.20 -12.90
N ARG A 227 20.80 -10.03 -11.96
CA ARG A 227 19.96 -10.91 -11.13
C ARG A 227 18.97 -10.12 -10.28
N ARG A 228 19.41 -9.02 -9.66
CA ARG A 228 18.55 -8.17 -8.81
C ARG A 228 17.52 -7.40 -9.63
N ALA A 229 17.89 -6.85 -10.78
CA ALA A 229 16.97 -6.15 -11.67
C ALA A 229 15.82 -7.07 -12.12
N ALA A 230 16.15 -8.31 -12.52
CA ALA A 230 15.15 -9.32 -12.88
C ALA A 230 14.23 -9.71 -11.71
N ALA A 231 14.73 -9.68 -10.47
CA ALA A 231 13.92 -9.93 -9.27
C ALA A 231 12.98 -8.75 -8.95
N ALA A 232 13.48 -7.52 -9.09
CA ALA A 232 12.71 -6.30 -8.87
C ALA A 232 11.59 -6.14 -9.91
N GLU A 233 11.86 -6.43 -11.18
CA GLU A 233 10.88 -6.37 -12.26
C GLU A 233 9.72 -7.37 -12.04
N ARG A 234 10.03 -8.61 -11.64
CA ARG A 234 9.00 -9.60 -11.26
C ARG A 234 8.14 -9.13 -10.10
N LEU A 235 8.75 -8.44 -9.13
CA LEU A 235 8.05 -7.92 -7.96
C LEU A 235 7.15 -6.72 -8.36
N MET A 236 7.64 -5.79 -9.17
CA MET A 236 6.82 -4.69 -9.71
C MET A 236 5.65 -5.20 -10.56
N ASN A 237 5.89 -6.15 -11.46
CA ASN A 237 4.84 -6.77 -12.28
C ASN A 237 3.81 -7.54 -11.44
N SER A 238 4.19 -8.00 -10.24
CA SER A 238 3.27 -8.62 -9.28
C SER A 238 2.48 -7.62 -8.43
N LEU A 239 2.88 -6.35 -8.42
CA LEU A 239 2.23 -5.26 -7.67
C LEU A 239 1.32 -4.39 -8.54
N THR A 240 1.43 -4.47 -9.87
CA THR A 240 0.45 -3.94 -10.81
C THR A 240 -0.60 -5.02 -11.09
N PRO A 241 -1.85 -4.86 -10.64
CA PRO A 241 -2.95 -5.62 -11.20
C PRO A 241 -3.12 -5.15 -12.65
N GLU A 242 -3.08 -6.08 -13.61
CA GLU A 242 -3.61 -5.82 -14.95
C GLU A 242 -5.09 -5.42 -14.89
#